data_AF-A0A7Z9VDH6-F1
#
_entry.id   AF-A0A7Z9VDH6-F1
#
_cell.length_a   1.000
_cell.length_b   1.000
_cell.length_c   1.000
_cell.angle_alpha   90.00
_cell.angle_beta   90.00
_cell.angle_gamma   90.00
#
_symmetry.space_group_name_H-M   'P 1'
#
loop_
_entity.id
_entity.type
_entity.pdbx_description
1 polymer ?
#
loop_
_entity_poly.entity_id
_entity_poly.type
_entity_poly.pdbx_seq_one_letter_code
_entity_poly.pdbx_strand_id
1 'polypeptide(L)'
;MRPISIVFLVIFALLGLNLTGSAQQSLSISDGSTQGLSSETLTITLDATADVQGYVLAIAFDDTLLTASDLQPAGAAENAELVVAEILTGGVTLGVVMDSEPPYGDAPIPAGNGTTIATLTVTPAQVVGSDTDVAVDFQDGTLNSPALDNIIVQGGLSVGAGEGLGLNGGTMTLLEPPPASMYIEDGSAPADGFGTTGDARILIDNSLGDVQGFVTAVTHDGAVITLESISLGADAEAAGTEFEIANIYENGGTLGAVVDFTAPFEGQTIPQGNGLHIASYTYSCDNSNIYTEGAPGTPPAPEISALTLADGLLGDPVLNNVLVITGLSISPLLENGTFTCEPV
;
A
#
# COMPACT_ATOMS: atom_id res chain seq x y z
N MET A 1 20.75 -87.41 30.41
CA MET A 1 20.78 -86.45 31.54
C MET A 1 21.22 -85.12 30.98
N ARG A 2 20.31 -84.14 30.93
CA ARG A 2 20.43 -82.85 30.25
C ARG A 2 19.98 -81.73 31.22
N PRO A 3 20.56 -80.52 31.12
CA PRO A 3 20.52 -79.52 32.18
C PRO A 3 19.36 -78.51 32.07
N ILE A 4 19.17 -77.80 33.18
CA ILE A 4 18.15 -76.80 33.55
C ILE A 4 18.41 -75.47 32.83
N SER A 5 17.36 -74.78 32.37
CA SER A 5 17.42 -73.37 31.92
C SER A 5 16.46 -72.49 32.74
N ILE A 6 17.04 -71.41 33.26
CA ILE A 6 16.46 -70.33 34.06
C ILE A 6 16.01 -69.19 33.12
N VAL A 7 14.85 -68.61 33.42
CA VAL A 7 14.21 -67.48 32.71
C VAL A 7 14.99 -66.18 32.96
N PHE A 8 15.28 -65.42 31.90
CA PHE A 8 16.02 -64.15 31.94
C PHE A 8 15.04 -62.97 31.81
N LEU A 9 15.05 -62.05 32.78
CA LEU A 9 14.36 -60.75 32.76
C LEU A 9 15.42 -59.68 32.45
N VAL A 10 15.26 -58.94 31.35
CA VAL A 10 16.16 -57.84 30.96
C VAL A 10 15.53 -56.51 31.35
N ILE A 11 16.14 -55.82 32.32
CA ILE A 11 15.88 -54.41 32.65
C ILE A 11 16.91 -53.59 31.86
N PHE A 12 16.44 -52.76 30.91
CA PHE A 12 17.29 -51.82 30.19
C PHE A 12 17.34 -50.48 30.93
N ALA A 13 18.54 -50.08 31.34
CA ALA A 13 18.83 -48.76 31.88
C ALA A 13 18.78 -47.71 30.77
N LEU A 14 17.87 -46.73 30.88
CA LEU A 14 17.89 -45.51 30.07
C LEU A 14 18.92 -44.56 30.69
N LEU A 15 20.10 -44.46 30.07
CA LEU A 15 21.07 -43.41 30.37
C LEU A 15 21.14 -42.44 29.19
N GLY A 16 20.65 -41.22 29.43
CA GLY A 16 21.13 -39.95 28.89
C GLY A 16 21.56 -39.86 27.42
N LEU A 17 20.61 -39.49 26.57
CA LEU A 17 20.89 -38.60 25.43
C LEU A 17 19.98 -37.37 25.63
N ASN A 18 20.51 -36.37 26.34
CA ASN A 18 19.97 -35.02 26.24
C ASN A 18 20.29 -34.55 24.83
N LEU A 19 19.32 -34.66 23.93
CA LEU A 19 19.25 -33.81 22.76
C LEU A 19 19.11 -32.38 23.31
N THR A 20 20.21 -31.62 23.34
CA THR A 20 20.14 -30.18 23.58
C THR A 20 19.33 -29.58 22.44
N GLY A 21 18.08 -29.22 22.73
CA GLY A 21 17.24 -28.46 21.81
C GLY A 21 17.87 -27.09 21.59
N SER A 22 18.29 -26.83 20.36
CA SER A 22 18.32 -25.49 19.75
C SER A 22 16.88 -24.98 19.67
N ALA A 23 16.46 -23.77 20.05
CA ALA A 23 17.07 -22.62 20.73
C ALA A 23 16.09 -22.20 21.85
N GLN A 24 16.57 -21.82 23.03
CA GLN A 24 15.67 -21.48 24.15
C GLN A 24 15.13 -20.04 24.07
N GLN A 25 15.76 -19.19 23.25
CA GLN A 25 15.48 -17.76 23.10
C GLN A 25 15.63 -17.37 21.64
N SER A 26 14.80 -16.45 21.15
CA SER A 26 14.85 -16.03 19.74
C SER A 26 14.39 -14.60 19.55
N LEU A 27 14.94 -13.95 18.52
CA LEU A 27 14.37 -12.77 17.89
C LEU A 27 13.72 -13.21 16.58
N SER A 28 12.51 -12.75 16.32
CA SER A 28 11.77 -13.08 15.10
C SER A 28 11.13 -11.85 14.48
N ILE A 29 11.25 -11.71 13.16
CA ILE A 29 10.58 -10.67 12.36
C ILE A 29 9.36 -11.33 11.70
N SER A 30 8.21 -10.66 11.73
CA SER A 30 7.01 -11.16 11.04
C SER A 30 7.17 -11.08 9.52
N ASP A 31 6.48 -11.96 8.81
CA ASP A 31 6.25 -11.78 7.38
C ASP A 31 5.25 -10.63 7.14
N GLY A 32 5.30 -10.05 5.94
CA GLY A 32 4.38 -9.01 5.49
C GLY A 32 4.16 -9.05 3.98
N SER A 33 3.15 -8.34 3.49
CA SER A 33 2.90 -8.20 2.06
C SER A 33 2.29 -6.84 1.74
N THR A 34 2.70 -6.23 0.63
CA THR A 34 2.13 -4.95 0.18
C THR A 34 2.04 -4.90 -1.35
N GLN A 35 1.28 -3.92 -1.85
CA GLN A 35 1.13 -3.63 -3.28
C GLN A 35 1.57 -2.20 -3.57
N GLY A 36 2.13 -2.01 -4.77
CA GLY A 36 2.55 -0.68 -5.21
C GLY A 36 3.65 -0.10 -4.33
N LEU A 37 3.47 1.15 -3.91
CA LEU A 37 4.38 1.87 -3.01
C LEU A 37 3.77 2.07 -1.61
N SER A 38 2.78 1.26 -1.24
CA SER A 38 2.18 1.31 0.10
C SER A 38 3.17 0.78 1.15
N SER A 39 3.31 1.49 2.26
CA SER A 39 4.09 1.02 3.40
C SER A 39 3.41 -0.13 4.13
N GLU A 40 4.22 -0.95 4.81
CA GLU A 40 3.78 -2.06 5.66
C GLU A 40 4.61 -2.07 6.95
N THR A 41 3.99 -2.46 8.06
CA THR A 41 4.66 -2.56 9.36
C THR A 41 4.91 -4.02 9.75
N LEU A 42 6.19 -4.38 9.85
CA LEU A 42 6.64 -5.67 10.37
C LEU A 42 6.83 -5.59 11.89
N THR A 43 6.45 -6.67 12.58
CA THR A 43 6.57 -6.79 14.03
C THR A 43 7.81 -7.60 14.39
N ILE A 44 8.58 -7.11 15.35
CA ILE A 44 9.71 -7.84 15.93
C ILE A 44 9.29 -8.40 17.29
N THR A 45 9.47 -9.71 17.46
CA THR A 45 9.11 -10.45 18.67
C THR A 45 10.31 -11.12 19.29
N LEU A 46 10.22 -11.35 20.60
CA LEU A 46 11.23 -11.93 21.45
C LEU A 46 10.65 -13.14 22.20
N ASP A 47 11.35 -14.27 22.09
CA ASP A 47 11.25 -15.38 23.04
C ASP A 47 12.41 -15.28 24.03
N ALA A 48 12.10 -15.13 25.31
CA ALA A 48 13.07 -14.98 26.37
C ALA A 48 12.72 -15.85 27.59
N THR A 49 13.75 -16.46 28.18
CA THR A 49 13.61 -17.33 29.37
C THR A 49 13.84 -16.62 30.69
N ALA A 50 14.36 -15.39 30.63
CA ALA A 50 14.58 -14.51 31.76
C ALA A 50 14.27 -13.07 31.34
N ASP A 51 14.05 -12.21 32.33
CA ASP A 51 13.79 -10.80 32.10
C ASP A 51 14.95 -10.14 31.34
N VAL A 52 14.61 -9.35 30.33
CA VAL A 52 15.54 -8.69 29.42
C VAL A 52 15.69 -7.21 29.81
N GLN A 53 16.92 -6.79 30.05
CA GLN A 53 17.25 -5.40 30.44
C GLN A 53 17.54 -4.50 29.24
N GLY A 54 17.69 -5.07 28.05
CA GLY A 54 17.96 -4.33 26.82
C GLY A 54 18.22 -5.28 25.66
N TYR A 55 18.26 -4.72 24.46
CA TYR A 55 18.53 -5.47 23.23
C TYR A 55 19.15 -4.56 22.18
N VAL A 56 19.81 -5.18 21.21
CA VAL A 56 20.28 -4.54 19.98
C VAL A 56 19.74 -5.32 18.80
N LEU A 57 19.10 -4.62 17.87
CA LEU A 57 18.66 -5.15 16.59
C LEU A 57 19.51 -4.53 15.49
N ALA A 58 19.99 -5.36 14.57
CA ALA A 58 20.59 -4.98 13.30
C ALA A 58 19.91 -5.80 12.21
N ILE A 59 19.04 -5.14 11.43
CA ILE A 59 18.15 -5.78 10.44
C ILE A 59 18.48 -5.24 9.07
N ALA A 60 18.75 -6.12 8.11
CA ALA A 60 19.10 -5.79 6.74
C ALA A 60 18.00 -6.22 5.75
N PHE A 61 17.94 -5.50 4.64
CA PHE A 61 17.07 -5.78 3.50
C PHE A 61 17.70 -5.23 2.21
N ASP A 62 17.20 -5.67 1.05
CA ASP A 62 17.64 -5.15 -0.26
C ASP A 62 17.13 -3.71 -0.46
N ASP A 63 18.04 -2.73 -0.46
CA ASP A 63 17.72 -1.30 -0.60
C ASP A 63 17.30 -0.89 -2.01
N THR A 64 17.44 -1.79 -2.99
CA THR A 64 16.88 -1.59 -4.33
C THR A 64 15.40 -1.92 -4.40
N LEU A 65 14.88 -2.66 -3.41
CA LEU A 65 13.49 -3.12 -3.37
C LEU A 65 12.71 -2.57 -2.18
N LEU A 66 13.37 -2.29 -1.06
CA LEU A 66 12.74 -1.77 0.16
C LEU A 66 13.48 -0.55 0.69
N THR A 67 12.72 0.36 1.29
CA THR A 67 13.23 1.43 2.14
C THR A 67 12.56 1.32 3.51
N ALA A 68 13.26 1.68 4.58
CA ALA A 68 12.66 1.79 5.90
C ALA A 68 12.37 3.27 6.19
N SER A 69 11.19 3.53 6.76
CA SER A 69 10.79 4.87 7.19
C SER A 69 10.77 5.02 8.71
N ASP A 70 10.66 3.91 9.45
CA ASP A 70 10.58 3.95 10.90
C ASP A 70 11.01 2.62 11.56
N LEU A 71 11.62 2.72 12.75
CA LEU A 71 11.92 1.60 13.63
C LEU A 71 11.79 2.07 15.08
N GLN A 72 10.80 1.56 15.80
CA GLN A 72 10.47 2.01 17.16
C GLN A 72 10.37 0.84 18.13
N PRO A 73 10.72 1.03 19.41
CA PRO A 73 10.38 0.07 20.45
C PRO A 73 8.86 -0.05 20.58
N ALA A 74 8.40 -1.23 20.98
CA ALA A 74 7.00 -1.55 21.16
C ALA A 74 6.79 -2.37 22.45
N GLY A 75 5.58 -2.33 22.99
CA GLY A 75 5.23 -3.08 24.19
C GLY A 75 5.99 -2.57 25.43
N ALA A 76 6.58 -3.46 26.22
CA ALA A 76 7.31 -3.05 27.43
C ALA A 76 8.48 -2.10 27.09
N ALA A 77 9.12 -2.29 25.94
CA ALA A 77 10.26 -1.49 25.48
C ALA A 77 9.90 -0.02 25.18
N GLU A 78 8.62 0.34 25.05
CA GLU A 78 8.20 1.75 24.90
C GLU A 78 8.55 2.60 26.13
N ASN A 79 8.77 1.95 27.28
CA ASN A 79 9.17 2.61 28.52
C ASN A 79 10.69 2.59 28.73
N ALA A 80 11.48 2.21 27.73
CA ALA A 80 12.92 2.17 27.85
C ALA A 80 13.51 3.58 28.07
N GLU A 81 14.49 3.67 28.97
CA GLU A 81 15.14 4.94 29.27
C GLU A 81 16.09 5.41 28.17
N LEU A 82 16.70 4.48 27.43
CA LEU A 82 17.55 4.80 26.29
C LEU A 82 17.10 4.02 25.06
N VAL A 83 16.81 4.77 24.00
CA VAL A 83 16.45 4.27 22.68
C VAL A 83 17.31 4.97 21.65
N VAL A 84 18.03 4.19 20.85
CA VAL A 84 18.86 4.69 19.75
C VAL A 84 18.47 3.93 18.49
N ALA A 85 17.65 4.57 17.64
CA ALA A 85 17.25 4.04 16.35
C ALA A 85 18.01 4.74 15.22
N GLU A 86 18.46 3.98 14.24
CA GLU A 86 19.10 4.50 13.03
C GLU A 86 18.53 3.80 11.79
N ILE A 87 18.19 4.59 10.78
CA ILE A 87 17.84 4.11 9.44
C ILE A 87 19.07 4.29 8.55
N LEU A 88 19.52 3.20 7.95
CA LEU A 88 20.74 3.11 7.16
C LEU A 88 20.41 2.68 5.74
N THR A 89 21.36 2.84 4.82
CA THR A 89 21.27 2.21 3.51
C THR A 89 21.34 0.69 3.67
N GLY A 90 20.34 -0.03 3.16
CA GLY A 90 20.27 -1.50 3.24
C GLY A 90 19.85 -2.07 4.60
N GLY A 91 19.39 -1.24 5.54
CA GLY A 91 18.96 -1.76 6.84
C GLY A 91 18.64 -0.72 7.89
N VAL A 92 18.40 -1.21 9.11
CA VAL A 92 18.07 -0.42 10.29
C VAL A 92 18.77 -1.00 11.52
N THR A 93 19.05 -0.16 12.51
CA THR A 93 19.53 -0.60 13.82
C THR A 93 18.74 0.03 14.94
N LEU A 94 18.52 -0.72 16.02
CA LEU A 94 17.85 -0.25 17.23
C LEU A 94 18.56 -0.77 18.47
N GLY A 95 19.11 0.13 19.29
CA GLY A 95 19.61 -0.16 20.62
C GLY A 95 18.60 0.30 21.68
N VAL A 96 18.24 -0.60 22.59
CA VAL A 96 17.32 -0.33 23.69
C VAL A 96 17.94 -0.74 25.02
N VAL A 97 17.91 0.17 26.00
CA VAL A 97 18.25 -0.12 27.40
C VAL A 97 17.06 0.29 28.26
N MET A 98 16.50 -0.68 28.98
CA MET A 98 15.30 -0.48 29.80
C MET A 98 15.57 0.48 30.96
N ASP A 99 16.74 0.37 31.57
CA ASP A 99 17.11 1.04 32.82
C ASP A 99 18.60 1.41 32.73
N SER A 100 18.85 2.66 32.36
CA SER A 100 20.17 3.24 32.08
C SER A 100 20.65 4.20 33.17
N GLU A 101 19.76 4.64 34.08
CA GLU A 101 20.03 5.67 35.08
C GLU A 101 19.64 5.22 36.51
N PRO A 102 20.46 5.51 37.54
CA PRO A 102 20.08 5.19 38.92
C PRO A 102 18.83 5.96 39.41
N PRO A 103 17.97 5.35 40.25
CA PRO A 103 18.13 4.03 40.85
C PRO A 103 17.68 2.88 39.92
N TYR A 104 18.57 1.92 39.69
CA TYR A 104 18.24 0.74 38.88
C TYR A 104 17.19 -0.14 39.59
N GLY A 105 16.19 -0.63 38.87
CA GLY A 105 15.23 -1.61 39.38
C GLY A 105 13.83 -1.59 38.78
N ASP A 106 13.51 -0.69 37.85
CA ASP A 106 12.13 -0.45 37.46
C ASP A 106 11.88 -0.81 35.98
N ALA A 107 11.23 -1.97 35.78
CA ALA A 107 10.60 -2.45 34.52
C ALA A 107 11.50 -3.05 33.42
N PRO A 108 12.08 -4.26 33.63
CA PRO A 108 12.61 -5.03 32.51
C PRO A 108 11.49 -5.49 31.56
N ILE A 109 11.87 -5.95 30.36
CA ILE A 109 10.97 -6.71 29.49
C ILE A 109 10.80 -8.11 30.12
N PRO A 110 9.57 -8.52 30.49
CA PRO A 110 9.38 -9.81 31.16
C PRO A 110 9.74 -11.00 30.26
N ALA A 111 10.25 -12.07 30.87
CA ALA A 111 10.38 -13.36 30.20
C ALA A 111 9.03 -13.83 29.61
N GLY A 112 9.07 -14.46 28.44
CA GLY A 112 7.88 -14.87 27.72
C GLY A 112 8.20 -15.30 26.29
N ASN A 113 7.19 -15.73 25.56
CA ASN A 113 7.31 -16.10 24.16
C ASN A 113 6.45 -15.16 23.30
N GLY A 114 6.94 -14.80 22.12
CA GLY A 114 6.26 -13.93 21.17
C GLY A 114 6.02 -12.52 21.71
N THR A 115 6.85 -12.04 22.64
CA THR A 115 6.73 -10.69 23.19
C THR A 115 7.11 -9.68 22.11
N THR A 116 6.19 -8.86 21.64
CA THR A 116 6.50 -7.75 20.74
C THR A 116 7.41 -6.75 21.45
N ILE A 117 8.56 -6.44 20.82
CA ILE A 117 9.57 -5.53 21.38
C ILE A 117 9.85 -4.34 20.48
N ALA A 118 9.57 -4.42 19.17
CA ALA A 118 9.75 -3.33 18.22
C ALA A 118 8.84 -3.48 17.00
N THR A 119 8.63 -2.40 16.27
CA THR A 119 7.95 -2.36 14.98
C THR A 119 8.82 -1.65 13.95
N LEU A 120 8.91 -2.24 12.75
CA LEU A 120 9.66 -1.73 11.61
C LEU A 120 8.68 -1.38 10.49
N THR A 121 8.67 -0.14 10.02
CA THR A 121 7.88 0.26 8.86
C THR A 121 8.76 0.31 7.61
N VAL A 122 8.41 -0.50 6.62
CA VAL A 122 9.08 -0.56 5.31
C VAL A 122 8.14 -0.12 4.19
N THR A 123 8.71 0.41 3.12
CA THR A 123 8.01 0.83 1.91
C THR A 123 8.75 0.28 0.69
N PRO A 124 8.06 -0.31 -0.31
CA PRO A 124 8.68 -0.70 -1.55
C PRO A 124 9.38 0.49 -2.22
N ALA A 125 10.60 0.27 -2.69
CA ALA A 125 11.35 1.30 -3.42
C ALA A 125 10.88 1.45 -4.88
N GLN A 126 10.16 0.44 -5.39
CA GLN A 126 9.64 0.40 -6.75
C GLN A 126 8.43 -0.53 -6.85
N VAL A 127 7.62 -0.31 -7.89
CA VAL A 127 6.57 -1.23 -8.27
C VAL A 127 7.17 -2.44 -9.00
N VAL A 128 6.80 -3.65 -8.57
CA VAL A 128 7.26 -4.90 -9.19
C VAL A 128 6.32 -5.35 -10.30
N GLY A 129 6.89 -5.95 -11.36
CA GLY A 129 6.12 -6.52 -12.48
C GLY A 129 5.73 -7.99 -12.31
N SER A 130 6.00 -8.56 -11.13
CA SER A 130 5.60 -9.90 -10.69
C SER A 130 5.81 -9.98 -9.18
N ASP A 131 5.05 -10.82 -8.49
CA ASP A 131 5.26 -11.07 -7.05
C ASP A 131 6.74 -11.35 -6.75
N THR A 132 7.29 -10.61 -5.80
CA THR A 132 8.72 -10.61 -5.46
C THR A 132 8.90 -10.66 -3.96
N ASP A 133 9.55 -11.71 -3.48
CA ASP A 133 9.90 -11.86 -2.06
C ASP A 133 11.21 -11.13 -1.76
N VAL A 134 11.19 -10.29 -0.72
CA VAL A 134 12.37 -9.62 -0.18
C VAL A 134 12.62 -10.13 1.23
N ALA A 135 13.82 -10.65 1.46
CA ALA A 135 14.23 -11.08 2.80
C ALA A 135 14.48 -9.86 3.70
N VAL A 136 13.99 -9.94 4.93
CA VAL A 136 14.22 -8.96 6.00
C VAL A 136 14.86 -9.72 7.16
N ASP A 137 16.19 -9.68 7.23
CA ASP A 137 16.98 -10.58 8.05
C ASP A 137 17.78 -9.84 9.13
N PHE A 138 17.96 -10.48 10.27
CA PHE A 138 18.96 -10.03 11.24
C PHE A 138 20.37 -10.25 10.68
N GLN A 139 21.22 -9.22 10.75
CA GLN A 139 22.58 -9.27 10.21
C GLN A 139 23.61 -8.70 11.18
N ASP A 140 24.41 -9.59 11.76
CA ASP A 140 25.52 -9.25 12.66
C ASP A 140 26.70 -8.63 11.90
N GLY A 141 27.44 -7.75 12.57
CA GLY A 141 28.73 -7.21 12.13
C GLY A 141 28.73 -6.39 10.84
N THR A 142 27.56 -5.96 10.34
CA THR A 142 27.42 -5.30 9.03
C THR A 142 26.93 -3.86 9.12
N LEU A 143 25.87 -3.60 9.90
CA LEU A 143 25.23 -2.29 9.99
C LEU A 143 25.83 -1.44 11.10
N ASN A 144 25.86 -0.11 10.90
CA ASN A 144 26.46 0.92 11.75
C ASN A 144 28.02 0.94 11.73
N SER A 145 28.63 1.95 12.33
CA SER A 145 30.08 2.13 12.48
C SER A 145 30.42 2.70 13.87
N PRO A 146 30.85 1.87 14.83
CA PRO A 146 31.20 0.45 14.69
C PRO A 146 29.98 -0.44 14.40
N ALA A 147 30.22 -1.55 13.70
CA ALA A 147 29.15 -2.46 13.35
C ALA A 147 28.54 -3.14 14.59
N LEU A 148 27.23 -3.31 14.58
CA LEU A 148 26.46 -3.89 15.67
C LEU A 148 26.12 -5.37 15.43
N ASP A 149 26.04 -6.11 16.53
CA ASP A 149 25.57 -7.50 16.55
C ASP A 149 24.20 -7.56 17.22
N ASN A 150 23.37 -8.50 16.79
CA ASN A 150 22.06 -8.76 17.38
C ASN A 150 22.24 -9.46 18.73
N ILE A 151 21.83 -8.78 19.81
CA ILE A 151 21.97 -9.29 21.17
C ILE A 151 20.75 -8.98 22.03
N ILE A 152 20.54 -9.79 23.06
CA ILE A 152 19.73 -9.43 24.22
C ILE A 152 20.61 -9.35 25.47
N VAL A 153 20.21 -8.56 26.45
CA VAL A 153 20.91 -8.45 27.75
C VAL A 153 20.06 -9.07 28.83
N GLN A 154 20.62 -10.06 29.53
CA GLN A 154 19.99 -10.79 30.62
C GLN A 154 20.95 -10.93 31.81
N GLY A 155 20.54 -10.44 32.98
CA GLY A 155 21.37 -10.47 34.18
C GLY A 155 22.71 -9.73 33.99
N GLY A 156 22.75 -8.73 33.10
CA GLY A 156 23.96 -7.99 32.75
C GLY A 156 24.90 -8.70 31.77
N LEU A 157 24.50 -9.83 31.19
CA LEU A 157 25.25 -10.55 30.17
C LEU A 157 24.59 -10.35 28.80
N SER A 158 25.42 -10.07 27.78
CA SER A 158 24.99 -10.07 26.38
C SER A 158 24.91 -11.50 25.86
N VAL A 159 23.79 -11.84 25.24
CA VAL A 159 23.53 -13.12 24.58
C VAL A 159 23.25 -12.82 23.11
N GLY A 160 24.16 -13.23 22.22
CA GLY A 160 24.00 -13.12 20.77
C GLY A 160 23.81 -14.49 20.11
N ALA A 161 23.90 -14.52 18.77
CA ALA A 161 23.72 -15.75 18.00
C ALA A 161 24.73 -16.84 18.37
N GLY A 162 25.98 -16.46 18.63
CA GLY A 162 27.05 -17.37 19.08
C GLY A 162 26.76 -18.03 20.44
N GLU A 163 25.97 -17.37 21.29
CA GLU A 163 25.56 -17.83 22.61
C GLU A 163 24.20 -18.56 22.60
N GLY A 164 23.59 -18.75 21.43
CA GLY A 164 22.36 -19.53 21.26
C GLY A 164 21.08 -18.71 21.13
N LEU A 165 21.16 -17.40 20.88
CA LEU A 165 20.03 -16.60 20.43
C LEU A 165 19.64 -17.00 19.00
N GLY A 166 18.42 -17.49 18.80
CA GLY A 166 17.89 -17.72 17.46
C GLY A 166 17.61 -16.39 16.77
N LEU A 167 18.03 -16.23 15.52
CA LEU A 167 17.73 -15.07 14.69
C LEU A 167 16.88 -15.54 13.52
N ASN A 168 15.57 -15.27 13.59
CA ASN A 168 14.60 -15.68 12.57
C ASN A 168 14.19 -14.44 11.77
N GLY A 169 14.69 -14.32 10.55
CA GLY A 169 14.24 -13.29 9.62
C GLY A 169 12.79 -13.48 9.17
N GLY A 170 12.24 -12.43 8.57
CA GLY A 170 10.93 -12.43 7.94
C GLY A 170 11.03 -12.21 6.44
N THR A 171 9.90 -12.35 5.76
CA THR A 171 9.79 -12.08 4.32
C THR A 171 8.79 -10.97 4.08
N MET A 172 9.19 -9.97 3.30
CA MET A 172 8.29 -8.96 2.76
C MET A 172 7.94 -9.32 1.32
N THR A 173 6.68 -9.65 1.06
CA THR A 173 6.19 -9.98 -0.28
C THR A 173 5.71 -8.71 -0.98
N LEU A 174 6.38 -8.32 -2.07
CA LEU A 174 5.93 -7.26 -2.96
C LEU A 174 5.02 -7.89 -4.01
N LEU A 175 3.74 -7.57 -3.97
CA LEU A 175 2.74 -8.12 -4.88
C LEU A 175 2.70 -7.31 -6.19
N GLU A 176 2.54 -8.00 -7.32
CA GLU A 176 2.23 -7.35 -8.59
C GLU A 176 0.89 -6.61 -8.47
N PRO A 177 0.87 -5.28 -8.64
CA PRO A 177 -0.38 -4.54 -8.56
C PRO A 177 -1.29 -4.87 -9.76
N PRO A 178 -2.61 -4.83 -9.58
CA PRO A 178 -3.52 -4.84 -10.72
C PRO A 178 -3.21 -3.67 -11.67
N PRO A 179 -3.49 -3.81 -12.98
CA PRO A 179 -3.40 -2.68 -13.90
C PRO A 179 -4.32 -1.54 -13.43
N ALA A 180 -3.87 -0.30 -13.57
CA ALA A 180 -4.72 0.86 -13.30
C ALA A 180 -5.95 0.87 -14.22
N SER A 181 -7.09 1.32 -13.71
CA SER A 181 -8.33 1.50 -14.47
C SER A 181 -8.74 2.96 -14.53
N MET A 182 -9.44 3.32 -15.60
CA MET A 182 -10.12 4.59 -15.77
C MET A 182 -11.54 4.28 -16.23
N TYR A 183 -12.52 4.82 -15.54
CA TYR A 183 -13.91 4.46 -15.77
C TYR A 183 -14.85 5.65 -15.61
N ILE A 184 -15.99 5.57 -16.30
CA ILE A 184 -17.03 6.57 -16.22
C ILE A 184 -18.08 6.11 -15.21
N GLU A 185 -18.33 6.91 -14.17
CA GLU A 185 -19.54 6.77 -13.39
C GLU A 185 -20.72 7.38 -14.17
N ASP A 186 -21.78 6.59 -14.30
CA ASP A 186 -23.00 6.99 -15.01
C ASP A 186 -23.53 8.34 -14.53
N GLY A 187 -23.95 9.18 -15.48
CA GLY A 187 -24.58 10.47 -15.22
C GLY A 187 -26.06 10.49 -15.61
N SER A 188 -26.78 11.49 -15.10
CA SER A 188 -28.14 11.76 -15.58
C SER A 188 -28.48 13.24 -15.52
N ALA A 189 -29.39 13.66 -16.39
CA ALA A 189 -30.00 14.99 -16.33
C ALA A 189 -31.51 14.91 -16.62
N PRO A 190 -32.31 15.85 -16.09
CA PRO A 190 -33.71 15.98 -16.45
C PRO A 190 -33.89 16.36 -17.93
N ALA A 191 -34.70 15.60 -18.66
CA ALA A 191 -35.11 15.90 -20.02
C ALA A 191 -36.27 16.91 -20.06
N ASP A 192 -36.10 18.05 -19.39
CA ASP A 192 -37.15 19.06 -19.19
C ASP A 192 -37.29 20.08 -20.33
N GLY A 193 -36.38 20.03 -21.32
CA GLY A 193 -36.32 20.98 -22.43
C GLY A 193 -35.83 22.39 -22.05
N PHE A 194 -35.30 22.56 -20.84
CA PHE A 194 -34.70 23.80 -20.34
C PHE A 194 -33.17 23.78 -20.35
N GLY A 195 -32.55 22.68 -20.78
CA GLY A 195 -31.10 22.51 -20.77
C GLY A 195 -30.55 22.29 -19.37
N THR A 196 -31.32 21.69 -18.46
CA THR A 196 -30.81 21.29 -17.15
C THR A 196 -29.70 20.27 -17.33
N THR A 197 -28.62 20.46 -16.59
CA THR A 197 -27.40 19.65 -16.75
C THR A 197 -27.23 18.64 -15.63
N GLY A 198 -26.43 17.61 -15.90
CA GLY A 198 -25.92 16.67 -14.92
C GLY A 198 -24.52 16.18 -15.30
N ASP A 199 -23.80 15.64 -14.32
CA ASP A 199 -22.41 15.25 -14.49
C ASP A 199 -22.29 13.73 -14.65
N ALA A 200 -21.42 13.31 -15.58
CA ALA A 200 -20.79 12.00 -15.55
C ALA A 200 -19.35 12.16 -15.07
N ARG A 201 -18.95 11.39 -14.07
CA ARG A 201 -17.64 11.51 -13.43
C ARG A 201 -16.66 10.52 -14.04
N ILE A 202 -15.43 10.95 -14.26
CA ILE A 202 -14.31 10.08 -14.63
C ILE A 202 -13.54 9.75 -13.36
N LEU A 203 -13.50 8.46 -13.05
CA LEU A 203 -12.88 7.90 -11.86
C LEU A 203 -11.68 7.04 -12.26
N ILE A 204 -10.72 6.88 -11.35
CA ILE A 204 -9.59 5.94 -11.52
C ILE A 204 -9.43 5.05 -10.29
N ASP A 205 -9.07 3.78 -10.54
CA ASP A 205 -8.48 2.90 -9.52
C ASP A 205 -7.01 2.68 -9.88
N ASN A 206 -6.12 2.96 -8.94
CA ASN A 206 -4.69 2.90 -9.18
C ASN A 206 -3.93 2.54 -7.89
N SER A 207 -3.03 1.58 -8.02
CA SER A 207 -2.09 1.15 -6.98
C SER A 207 -0.64 1.13 -7.48
N LEU A 208 -0.33 1.81 -8.58
CA LEU A 208 1.00 1.88 -9.17
C LEU A 208 1.86 3.03 -8.59
N GLY A 209 1.31 3.82 -7.68
CA GLY A 209 1.92 5.05 -7.16
C GLY A 209 1.14 6.31 -7.56
N ASP A 210 1.55 7.45 -7.03
CA ASP A 210 0.78 8.68 -7.14
C ASP A 210 0.75 9.25 -8.58
N VAL A 211 -0.40 9.80 -8.96
CA VAL A 211 -0.66 10.31 -10.32
C VAL A 211 -0.20 11.76 -10.43
N GLN A 212 0.67 12.02 -11.40
CA GLN A 212 1.29 13.33 -11.68
C GLN A 212 0.55 14.11 -12.77
N GLY A 213 -0.32 13.44 -13.51
CA GLY A 213 -1.12 14.02 -14.58
C GLY A 213 -1.96 12.97 -15.27
N PHE A 214 -2.91 13.41 -16.07
CA PHE A 214 -3.80 12.51 -16.80
C PHE A 214 -4.31 13.17 -18.08
N VAL A 215 -4.73 12.33 -19.02
CA VAL A 215 -5.49 12.72 -20.20
C VAL A 215 -6.75 11.87 -20.24
N THR A 216 -7.89 12.51 -20.42
CA THR A 216 -9.18 11.87 -20.68
C THR A 216 -9.68 12.28 -22.06
N ALA A 217 -10.29 11.35 -22.77
CA ALA A 217 -10.94 11.54 -24.06
C ALA A 217 -12.26 10.76 -24.05
N VAL A 218 -13.39 11.46 -23.96
CA VAL A 218 -14.72 10.87 -23.82
C VAL A 218 -15.57 11.23 -25.03
N THR A 219 -16.18 10.24 -25.68
CA THR A 219 -17.16 10.45 -26.75
C THR A 219 -18.57 10.12 -26.30
N HIS A 220 -19.54 10.79 -26.93
CA HIS A 220 -20.98 10.56 -26.73
C HIS A 220 -21.73 10.64 -28.07
N ASP A 221 -23.03 10.32 -28.05
CA ASP A 221 -23.93 10.54 -29.18
C ASP A 221 -24.49 11.98 -29.13
N GLY A 222 -23.95 12.86 -29.98
CA GLY A 222 -24.35 14.27 -30.08
C GLY A 222 -25.75 14.50 -30.66
N ALA A 223 -26.53 13.44 -30.92
CA ALA A 223 -27.95 13.53 -31.24
C ALA A 223 -28.87 13.29 -30.02
N VAL A 224 -28.30 12.89 -28.88
CA VAL A 224 -29.02 12.57 -27.64
C VAL A 224 -28.67 13.56 -26.54
N ILE A 225 -27.37 13.84 -26.38
CA ILE A 225 -26.85 14.75 -25.34
C ILE A 225 -25.85 15.73 -25.92
N THR A 226 -25.75 16.90 -25.29
CA THR A 226 -24.73 17.90 -25.58
C THR A 226 -23.75 18.02 -24.40
N LEU A 227 -22.45 17.98 -24.68
CA LEU A 227 -21.40 18.29 -23.68
C LEU A 227 -21.29 19.81 -23.47
N GLU A 228 -21.65 20.27 -22.28
CA GLU A 228 -21.70 21.70 -21.93
C GLU A 228 -20.37 22.19 -21.35
N SER A 229 -19.77 21.39 -20.47
CA SER A 229 -18.50 21.72 -19.82
C SER A 229 -17.72 20.50 -19.39
N ILE A 230 -16.41 20.69 -19.21
CA ILE A 230 -15.51 19.74 -18.57
C ILE A 230 -14.79 20.48 -17.45
N SER A 231 -14.73 19.90 -16.27
CA SER A 231 -13.98 20.44 -15.13
C SER A 231 -13.11 19.35 -14.49
N LEU A 232 -12.16 19.76 -13.65
CA LEU A 232 -11.46 18.81 -12.79
C LEU A 232 -12.44 18.13 -11.84
N GLY A 233 -12.10 16.89 -11.50
CA GLY A 233 -12.74 16.16 -10.42
C GLY A 233 -12.16 16.56 -9.06
N ALA A 234 -12.90 16.24 -8.01
CA ALA A 234 -12.60 16.67 -6.65
C ALA A 234 -11.21 16.24 -6.15
N ASP A 235 -10.73 15.06 -6.52
CA ASP A 235 -9.41 14.57 -6.11
C ASP A 235 -8.27 15.27 -6.88
N ALA A 236 -8.49 15.58 -8.16
CA ALA A 236 -7.56 16.38 -8.95
C ALA A 236 -7.49 17.85 -8.48
N GLU A 237 -8.62 18.42 -8.08
CA GLU A 237 -8.66 19.76 -7.46
C GLU A 237 -7.97 19.77 -6.09
N ALA A 238 -8.23 18.76 -5.24
CA ALA A 238 -7.62 18.65 -3.92
C ALA A 238 -6.10 18.45 -3.98
N ALA A 239 -5.61 17.75 -5.00
CA ALA A 239 -4.18 17.63 -5.28
C ALA A 239 -3.53 18.94 -5.74
N GLY A 240 -4.34 19.97 -6.06
CA GLY A 240 -3.85 21.28 -6.47
C GLY A 240 -3.38 21.32 -7.92
N THR A 241 -4.07 20.63 -8.83
CA THR A 241 -3.71 20.59 -10.26
C THR A 241 -3.44 21.97 -10.82
N GLU A 242 -2.22 22.18 -11.34
CA GLU A 242 -1.73 23.50 -11.74
C GLU A 242 -1.97 23.84 -13.20
N PHE A 243 -2.11 22.83 -14.06
CA PHE A 243 -2.34 23.03 -15.47
C PHE A 243 -3.40 22.09 -16.01
N GLU A 244 -4.37 22.66 -16.73
CA GLU A 244 -5.42 21.90 -17.40
C GLU A 244 -5.74 22.52 -18.77
N ILE A 245 -6.14 21.67 -19.71
CA ILE A 245 -6.73 22.07 -20.98
C ILE A 245 -7.92 21.17 -21.26
N ALA A 246 -9.11 21.77 -21.25
CA ALA A 246 -10.33 21.17 -21.72
C ALA A 246 -10.63 21.60 -23.16
N ASN A 247 -11.03 20.65 -24.02
CA ASN A 247 -11.59 20.92 -25.33
C ASN A 247 -12.92 20.19 -25.48
N ILE A 248 -13.92 20.90 -26.01
CA ILE A 248 -15.25 20.36 -26.30
C ILE A 248 -15.40 20.23 -27.81
N TYR A 249 -15.93 19.09 -28.23
CA TYR A 249 -16.25 18.72 -29.60
C TYR A 249 -17.74 18.37 -29.70
N GLU A 250 -18.26 18.35 -30.92
CA GLU A 250 -19.67 17.98 -31.18
C GLU A 250 -20.04 16.59 -30.65
N ASN A 251 -19.11 15.63 -30.66
CA ASN A 251 -19.35 14.24 -30.23
C ASN A 251 -18.44 13.80 -29.08
N GLY A 252 -17.90 14.75 -28.30
CA GLY A 252 -17.03 14.39 -27.19
C GLY A 252 -16.26 15.55 -26.58
N GLY A 253 -15.34 15.21 -25.68
CA GLY A 253 -14.46 16.16 -25.03
C GLY A 253 -13.14 15.52 -24.64
N THR A 254 -12.13 16.35 -24.43
CA THR A 254 -10.84 15.93 -23.89
C THR A 254 -10.43 16.84 -22.75
N LEU A 255 -9.84 16.28 -21.70
CA LEU A 255 -9.17 17.04 -20.64
C LEU A 255 -7.78 16.47 -20.44
N GLY A 256 -6.76 17.31 -20.63
CA GLY A 256 -5.40 17.04 -20.19
C GLY A 256 -5.09 17.84 -18.94
N ALA A 257 -4.50 17.21 -17.93
CA ALA A 257 -4.16 17.83 -16.65
C ALA A 257 -2.74 17.43 -16.20
N VAL A 258 -2.01 18.37 -15.62
CA VAL A 258 -0.70 18.17 -14.99
C VAL A 258 -0.77 18.74 -13.59
N VAL A 259 -0.44 17.92 -12.59
CA VAL A 259 -0.66 18.27 -11.20
C VAL A 259 0.36 19.31 -10.74
N ASP A 260 1.65 19.05 -10.97
CA ASP A 260 2.76 19.95 -10.64
C ASP A 260 3.45 20.42 -11.92
N PHE A 261 3.13 21.63 -12.38
CA PHE A 261 3.60 22.18 -13.67
C PHE A 261 4.50 23.40 -13.51
N THR A 262 4.42 24.10 -12.38
CA THR A 262 4.99 25.41 -12.13
C THR A 262 6.15 25.30 -11.15
N ALA A 263 7.30 25.88 -11.52
CA ALA A 263 8.41 25.99 -10.58
C ALA A 263 7.95 26.71 -9.29
N PRO A 264 8.31 26.20 -8.09
CA PRO A 264 9.50 25.38 -7.82
C PRO A 264 9.34 23.84 -7.91
N PHE A 265 8.23 23.31 -8.41
CA PHE A 265 7.93 21.87 -8.42
C PHE A 265 7.93 21.25 -7.01
N GLU A 266 6.83 21.41 -6.27
CA GLU A 266 6.75 20.97 -4.88
C GLU A 266 6.37 19.48 -4.74
N GLY A 267 6.19 18.77 -5.86
CA GLY A 267 5.90 17.35 -5.88
C GLY A 267 4.44 17.01 -5.63
N GLN A 268 3.51 17.92 -5.95
CA GLN A 268 2.09 17.66 -5.84
C GLN A 268 1.67 16.51 -6.75
N THR A 269 0.88 15.60 -6.20
CA THR A 269 0.34 14.43 -6.90
C THR A 269 -1.05 14.10 -6.38
N ILE A 270 -1.83 13.39 -7.18
CA ILE A 270 -3.07 12.76 -6.73
C ILE A 270 -2.67 11.40 -6.10
N PRO A 271 -2.94 11.17 -4.80
CA PRO A 271 -2.55 9.93 -4.14
C PRO A 271 -3.13 8.70 -4.83
N GLN A 272 -2.44 7.57 -4.79
CA GLN A 272 -3.01 6.30 -5.23
C GLN A 272 -4.25 5.90 -4.40
N GLY A 273 -5.15 5.11 -4.98
CA GLY A 273 -6.42 4.74 -4.36
C GLY A 273 -7.46 4.26 -5.36
N ASN A 274 -8.68 4.05 -4.87
CA ASN A 274 -9.82 3.60 -5.68
C ASN A 274 -10.90 4.67 -5.72
N GLY A 275 -11.59 4.80 -6.85
CA GLY A 275 -12.67 5.75 -7.07
C GLY A 275 -12.24 7.21 -7.02
N LEU A 276 -10.99 7.50 -7.38
CA LEU A 276 -10.46 8.86 -7.37
C LEU A 276 -11.08 9.65 -8.52
N HIS A 277 -11.77 10.73 -8.19
CA HIS A 277 -12.48 11.58 -9.13
C HIS A 277 -11.55 12.60 -9.78
N ILE A 278 -11.21 12.36 -11.05
CA ILE A 278 -10.23 13.17 -11.78
C ILE A 278 -10.86 14.18 -12.75
N ALA A 279 -12.06 13.94 -13.25
CA ALA A 279 -12.75 14.87 -14.16
C ALA A 279 -14.28 14.74 -14.08
N SER A 280 -15.00 15.85 -14.26
CA SER A 280 -16.45 15.87 -14.50
C SER A 280 -16.74 16.29 -15.93
N TYR A 281 -17.59 15.52 -16.62
CA TYR A 281 -18.16 15.90 -17.92
C TYR A 281 -19.65 16.23 -17.70
N THR A 282 -20.01 17.48 -17.91
CA THR A 282 -21.36 18.00 -17.66
C THR A 282 -22.16 18.02 -18.96
N TYR A 283 -23.28 17.30 -18.98
CA TYR A 283 -24.13 17.15 -20.17
C TYR A 283 -25.53 17.72 -19.94
N SER A 284 -26.16 18.15 -21.04
CA SER A 284 -27.59 18.43 -21.12
C SER A 284 -28.27 17.47 -22.11
N CYS A 285 -29.58 17.29 -21.97
CA CYS A 285 -30.37 16.45 -22.89
C CYS A 285 -30.91 17.27 -24.06
N ASP A 286 -30.73 16.77 -25.29
CA ASP A 286 -31.16 17.48 -26.50
C ASP A 286 -32.68 17.41 -26.69
N ASN A 287 -33.29 16.29 -26.33
CA ASN A 287 -34.71 16.03 -26.46
C ASN A 287 -35.44 16.16 -25.13
N SER A 288 -36.56 16.90 -25.11
CA SER A 288 -37.44 16.95 -23.95
C SER A 288 -38.29 15.67 -23.86
N ASN A 289 -38.42 15.11 -22.66
CA ASN A 289 -39.21 13.92 -22.39
C ASN A 289 -40.15 14.16 -21.19
N ILE A 290 -41.19 14.98 -21.42
CA ILE A 290 -42.10 15.46 -20.37
C ILE A 290 -43.39 14.62 -20.37
N TYR A 291 -43.86 14.20 -19.19
CA TYR A 291 -45.11 13.47 -19.03
C TYR A 291 -46.02 14.06 -17.94
N THR A 292 -47.30 13.69 -17.99
CA THR A 292 -48.27 14.10 -16.95
C THR A 292 -48.54 12.92 -16.04
N GLU A 293 -48.31 13.10 -14.74
CA GLU A 293 -48.61 12.08 -13.73
C GLU A 293 -50.10 11.65 -13.81
N GLY A 294 -50.34 10.34 -13.92
CA GLY A 294 -51.69 9.77 -14.03
C GLY A 294 -52.30 9.77 -15.43
N ALA A 295 -51.60 10.25 -16.47
CA ALA A 295 -52.00 10.03 -17.85
C ALA A 295 -51.94 8.52 -18.20
N PRO A 296 -52.84 8.00 -19.05
CA PRO A 296 -52.79 6.60 -19.46
C PRO A 296 -51.53 6.33 -20.30
N GLY A 297 -50.63 5.54 -19.72
CA GLY A 297 -49.30 5.24 -20.24
C GLY A 297 -48.32 5.29 -19.07
N THR A 298 -47.40 4.33 -18.99
CA THR A 298 -46.25 4.41 -18.07
C THR A 298 -45.43 5.67 -18.39
N PRO A 299 -44.56 6.15 -17.47
CA PRO A 299 -43.55 7.13 -17.85
C PRO A 299 -42.86 6.68 -19.15
N PRO A 300 -42.62 7.60 -20.10
CA PRO A 300 -41.87 7.28 -21.30
C PRO A 300 -40.49 6.74 -20.91
N ALA A 301 -39.91 5.87 -21.75
CA ALA A 301 -38.56 5.38 -21.49
C ALA A 301 -37.56 6.54 -21.56
N PRO A 302 -36.51 6.55 -20.71
CA PRO A 302 -35.42 7.51 -20.85
C PRO A 302 -34.69 7.30 -22.17
N GLU A 303 -34.16 8.38 -22.72
CA GLU A 303 -33.13 8.29 -23.76
C GLU A 303 -31.78 8.08 -23.05
N ILE A 304 -30.91 7.25 -23.64
CA ILE A 304 -29.62 6.89 -23.06
C ILE A 304 -28.56 7.07 -24.13
N SER A 305 -27.54 7.87 -23.83
CA SER A 305 -26.31 7.95 -24.64
C SER A 305 -25.23 7.10 -24.00
N ALA A 306 -24.52 6.31 -24.79
CA ALA A 306 -23.29 5.68 -24.33
C ALA A 306 -22.20 6.76 -24.16
N LEU A 307 -21.42 6.66 -23.08
CA LEU A 307 -20.21 7.44 -22.86
C LEU A 307 -19.01 6.51 -23.03
N THR A 308 -18.11 6.81 -23.95
CA THR A 308 -16.97 5.95 -24.26
C THR A 308 -15.65 6.65 -24.02
N LEU A 309 -14.77 6.06 -23.23
CA LEU A 309 -13.37 6.47 -23.15
C LEU A 309 -12.68 5.99 -24.43
N ALA A 310 -12.38 6.93 -25.34
CA ALA A 310 -11.98 6.64 -26.71
C ALA A 310 -10.56 7.11 -27.04
N ASP A 311 -9.66 6.14 -27.21
CA ASP A 311 -8.28 6.40 -27.63
C ASP A 311 -8.20 6.71 -29.14
N GLY A 312 -7.38 7.70 -29.49
CA GLY A 312 -6.99 8.00 -30.87
C GLY A 312 -8.09 8.63 -31.73
N LEU A 313 -9.16 9.13 -31.11
CA LEU A 313 -10.34 9.63 -31.82
C LEU A 313 -10.55 11.15 -31.71
N LEU A 314 -10.29 11.74 -30.54
CA LEU A 314 -10.49 13.17 -30.27
C LEU A 314 -9.15 13.90 -30.16
N GLY A 315 -9.12 15.19 -30.51
CA GLY A 315 -7.91 16.01 -30.50
C GLY A 315 -7.21 16.16 -31.86
N ASP A 316 -6.38 17.20 -31.99
CA ASP A 316 -5.41 17.36 -33.09
C ASP A 316 -4.07 17.85 -32.53
N PRO A 317 -3.06 16.97 -32.35
CA PRO A 317 -3.08 15.55 -32.66
C PRO A 317 -4.08 14.76 -31.79
N VAL A 318 -4.52 13.60 -32.28
CA VAL A 318 -5.44 12.73 -31.53
C VAL A 318 -4.80 12.28 -30.20
N LEU A 319 -5.62 12.24 -29.16
CA LEU A 319 -5.24 11.92 -27.79
C LEU A 319 -5.69 10.52 -27.38
N ASN A 320 -4.99 9.94 -26.42
CA ASN A 320 -5.35 8.70 -25.75
C ASN A 320 -5.62 8.97 -24.28
N ASN A 321 -6.44 8.13 -23.66
CA ASN A 321 -6.62 8.09 -22.23
C ASN A 321 -5.33 7.58 -21.59
N VAL A 322 -4.73 8.39 -20.71
CA VAL A 322 -3.40 8.13 -20.15
C VAL A 322 -3.36 8.61 -18.71
N LEU A 323 -2.68 7.85 -17.86
CA LEU A 323 -2.23 8.28 -16.53
C LEU A 323 -0.71 8.49 -16.56
N VAL A 324 -0.22 9.53 -15.89
CA VAL A 324 1.21 9.75 -15.70
C VAL A 324 1.56 9.39 -14.26
N ILE A 325 2.36 8.33 -14.08
CA ILE A 325 2.73 7.79 -12.77
C ILE A 325 4.24 7.60 -12.77
N THR A 326 4.93 8.19 -11.78
CA THR A 326 6.40 8.11 -11.66
C THR A 326 7.14 8.51 -12.96
N GLY A 327 6.62 9.51 -13.68
CA GLY A 327 7.17 10.01 -14.94
C GLY A 327 6.91 9.12 -16.17
N LEU A 328 6.12 8.05 -16.03
CA LEU A 328 5.76 7.14 -17.11
C LEU A 328 4.30 7.36 -17.52
N SER A 329 4.05 7.35 -18.83
CA SER A 329 2.69 7.30 -19.39
C SER A 329 2.19 5.86 -19.38
N ILE A 330 1.12 5.62 -18.62
CA ILE A 330 0.45 4.33 -18.48
C ILE A 330 -0.88 4.39 -19.22
N SER A 331 -1.17 3.37 -20.02
CA SER A 331 -2.49 3.15 -20.60
C SER A 331 -3.36 2.37 -19.62
N PRO A 332 -4.38 2.98 -19.00
CA PRO A 332 -5.24 2.27 -18.07
C PRO A 332 -6.20 1.33 -18.81
N LEU A 333 -6.79 0.39 -18.07
CA LEU A 333 -7.97 -0.34 -18.52
C LEU A 333 -9.16 0.63 -18.55
N LEU A 334 -9.86 0.69 -19.68
CA LEU A 334 -10.96 1.63 -19.88
C LEU A 334 -12.32 0.94 -19.66
N GLU A 335 -13.17 1.54 -18.83
CA GLU A 335 -14.56 1.12 -18.66
C GLU A 335 -15.52 2.27 -18.98
N ASN A 336 -16.42 1.99 -19.91
CA ASN A 336 -17.39 2.95 -20.42
C ASN A 336 -18.54 3.14 -19.45
N GLY A 337 -19.29 4.23 -19.63
CA GLY A 337 -20.50 4.51 -18.87
C GLY A 337 -21.65 4.92 -19.78
N THR A 338 -22.66 5.50 -19.17
CA THR A 338 -23.86 5.98 -19.83
C THR A 338 -24.29 7.32 -19.26
N PHE A 339 -25.02 8.08 -20.08
CA PHE A 339 -25.73 9.25 -19.63
C PHE A 339 -27.22 9.06 -19.88
N THR A 340 -28.02 9.23 -18.83
CA THR A 340 -29.46 9.01 -18.87
C THR A 340 -30.22 10.33 -18.89
N CYS A 341 -31.07 10.52 -19.90
CA CYS A 341 -32.01 11.62 -19.97
C CYS A 341 -33.32 11.23 -19.29
N GLU A 342 -33.50 11.70 -18.05
CA GLU A 342 -34.59 11.31 -17.17
C GLU A 342 -35.91 12.00 -17.58
N PRO A 343 -37.00 11.25 -17.78
CA PRO A 343 -38.32 11.84 -18.01
C PRO A 343 -38.80 12.68 -16.83
N VAL A 344 -39.48 13.80 -17.11
CA VAL A 344 -39.95 14.78 -16.11
C VAL A 344 -41.46 14.95 -16.11
#